data_AF-A0A318JQF5-F1
#
_entry.id   AF-A0A318JQF5-F1
#
_cell.length_a   1.000
_cell.length_b   1.000
_cell.length_c   1.000
_cell.angle_alpha   90.00
_cell.angle_beta   90.00
_cell.angle_gamma   90.00
#
_symmetry.space_group_name_H-M   'P 1'
#
loop_
_entity.id
_entity.type
_entity.pdbx_description
1 polymer ?
#
loop_
_entity_poly.entity_id
_entity_poly.type
_entity_poly.pdbx_seq_one_letter_code
_entity_poly.pdbx_strand_id
1 'polypeptide(L)'
;MLHYWDTHPDPGSIPVPDVVELQIAIAEALRPALDAVVGNHLETDTPVVIEGDYLLPALAAQDFFAGQEVGHRVRAVFLHEPDPDQLAANYLRREPERGQQRTRAQISARYGDWLAGSAEAHGIPVLAARPWATALERLSAVVDHPRERRLSTSKNILKSV
;
A
#
# COMPACT_ATOMS: atom_id res chain seq x y z
N MET A 1 -23.47 12.01 -7.79
CA MET A 1 -24.48 11.72 -6.75
C MET A 1 -23.74 11.68 -5.43
N LEU A 2 -24.05 12.60 -4.51
CA LEU A 2 -23.50 12.58 -3.15
C LEU A 2 -24.59 11.98 -2.26
N HIS A 3 -24.27 10.91 -1.54
CA HIS A 3 -25.17 10.31 -0.58
C HIS A 3 -24.81 10.83 0.81
N TYR A 4 -25.83 11.28 1.55
CA TYR A 4 -25.73 11.66 2.96
C TYR A 4 -26.52 10.63 3.76
N TRP A 5 -25.86 9.95 4.70
CA TRP A 5 -26.48 8.98 5.59
C TRP A 5 -26.58 9.57 6.98
N ASP A 6 -27.80 9.82 7.43
CA ASP A 6 -28.14 10.46 8.71
C ASP A 6 -27.84 9.57 9.94
N THR A 7 -27.56 8.28 9.71
CA THR A 7 -27.29 7.28 10.75
C THR A 7 -25.82 6.92 10.92
N HIS A 8 -24.92 7.56 10.15
CA HIS A 8 -23.50 7.28 10.30
C HIS A 8 -22.94 7.96 11.56
N PRO A 9 -22.17 7.25 12.39
CA PRO A 9 -21.50 7.85 13.54
C PRO A 9 -20.64 9.02 13.05
N ASP A 10 -20.55 10.08 13.87
CA ASP A 10 -19.67 11.21 13.58
C ASP A 10 -18.26 10.64 13.28
N PRO A 11 -17.70 10.84 12.07
CA PRO A 11 -16.39 10.29 11.73
C PRO A 11 -15.29 10.78 12.69
N GLY A 12 -15.51 11.91 13.39
CA GLY A 12 -14.62 12.39 14.45
C GLY A 12 -14.65 11.59 15.76
N SER A 13 -15.67 10.75 15.96
CA SER A 13 -15.89 9.95 17.18
C SER A 13 -15.33 8.52 17.11
N ILE A 14 -14.92 8.07 15.92
CA ILE A 14 -14.41 6.72 15.72
C ILE A 14 -12.98 6.63 16.29
N PRO A 15 -12.68 5.66 17.17
CA PRO A 15 -11.33 5.44 17.67
C PRO A 15 -10.33 5.19 16.54
N VAL A 16 -9.11 5.71 16.68
CA VAL A 16 -8.03 5.55 15.68
C VAL A 16 -7.84 4.09 15.21
N PRO A 17 -7.79 3.07 16.09
CA PRO A 17 -7.66 1.69 15.65
C PRO A 17 -8.81 1.24 14.73
N ASP A 18 -10.04 1.64 15.04
CA ASP A 18 -11.22 1.25 14.27
C ASP A 18 -11.22 1.93 12.89
N VAL A 19 -10.74 3.18 12.80
CA VAL A 19 -10.53 3.84 11.49
C VAL A 19 -9.50 3.10 10.65
N VAL A 20 -8.42 2.59 11.27
CA VAL A 20 -7.41 1.81 10.55
C VAL A 20 -7.98 0.50 10.02
N GLU A 21 -8.77 -0.23 10.81
CA GLU A 21 -9.45 -1.45 10.33
C GLU A 21 -10.41 -1.16 9.17
N LEU A 22 -11.14 -0.04 9.22
CA LEU A 22 -11.98 0.41 8.10
C LEU A 22 -11.15 0.73 6.84
N GLN A 23 -9.99 1.37 6.98
CA GLN A 23 -9.09 1.63 5.85
C GLN A 23 -8.55 0.33 5.23
N ILE A 24 -8.21 -0.66 6.05
CA ILE A 24 -7.80 -1.99 5.58
C ILE A 24 -8.94 -2.65 4.80
N ALA A 25 -10.17 -2.62 5.34
CA ALA A 25 -11.34 -3.20 4.68
C ALA A 25 -11.65 -2.53 3.33
N ILE A 26 -11.51 -1.21 3.24
CA ILE A 26 -11.64 -0.47 1.97
C ILE A 26 -10.57 -0.93 0.97
N ALA A 27 -9.32 -1.06 1.42
CA ALA A 27 -8.21 -1.48 0.56
C ALA A 27 -8.40 -2.90 0.01
N GLU A 28 -8.90 -3.83 0.84
CA GLU A 28 -9.27 -5.17 0.39
C GLU A 28 -10.41 -5.15 -0.63
N ALA A 29 -11.42 -4.29 -0.43
CA ALA A 29 -12.53 -4.14 -1.36
C ALA A 29 -12.11 -3.59 -2.74
N LEU A 30 -11.05 -2.77 -2.79
CA LEU A 30 -10.51 -2.22 -4.04
C LEU A 30 -9.60 -3.19 -4.80
N ARG A 31 -9.17 -4.28 -4.16
CA ARG A 31 -8.20 -5.23 -4.72
C ARG A 31 -8.58 -5.76 -6.11
N PRO A 32 -9.84 -6.17 -6.42
CA PRO A 32 -10.19 -6.68 -7.74
C PRO A 32 -10.06 -5.64 -8.86
N ALA A 33 -10.32 -4.37 -8.56
CA ALA A 33 -10.17 -3.31 -9.55
C ALA A 33 -8.70 -3.06 -9.88
N LEU A 34 -7.84 -3.03 -8.86
CA LEU A 34 -6.41 -2.90 -9.03
C LEU A 34 -5.81 -4.12 -9.75
N ASP A 35 -6.33 -5.33 -9.47
CA ASP A 35 -5.92 -6.55 -10.15
C ASP A 35 -6.14 -6.45 -11.67
N ALA A 36 -7.32 -6.00 -12.08
CA ALA A 36 -7.66 -5.79 -13.48
C ALA A 36 -6.81 -4.70 -14.14
N VAL A 37 -6.53 -3.60 -13.44
CA VAL A 37 -5.67 -2.51 -13.96
C VAL A 37 -4.26 -3.02 -14.23
N VAL A 38 -3.63 -3.69 -13.26
CA VAL A 38 -2.27 -4.24 -13.43
C VAL A 38 -2.25 -5.30 -14.53
N GLY A 39 -3.24 -6.19 -14.56
CA GLY A 39 -3.39 -7.21 -15.60
C GLY A 39 -3.45 -6.61 -17.01
N ASN A 40 -4.25 -5.56 -17.22
CA ASN A 40 -4.32 -4.85 -18.50
C ASN A 40 -2.95 -4.29 -18.93
N HIS A 41 -2.19 -3.71 -18.01
CA HIS A 41 -0.85 -3.20 -18.32
C HIS A 41 0.17 -4.30 -18.63
N LEU A 42 0.05 -5.48 -18.00
CA LEU A 42 0.87 -6.65 -18.33
C LEU A 42 0.51 -7.27 -19.68
N GLU A 43 -0.77 -7.25 -20.06
CA GLU A 43 -1.26 -7.74 -21.35
C GLU A 43 -0.85 -6.81 -22.49
N THR A 44 -1.00 -5.50 -22.30
CA THR A 44 -0.72 -4.48 -23.32
C THR A 44 0.75 -4.04 -23.37
N ASP A 45 1.61 -4.62 -22.53
CA ASP A 45 3.02 -4.25 -22.36
C ASP A 45 3.24 -2.73 -22.22
N THR A 46 2.36 -2.07 -21.47
CA THR A 46 2.39 -0.62 -21.28
C THR A 46 2.97 -0.27 -19.91
N PRO A 47 4.18 0.29 -19.81
CA PRO A 47 4.80 0.63 -18.54
C PRO A 47 3.99 1.70 -17.77
N VAL A 48 3.82 1.50 -16.46
CA VAL A 48 3.10 2.44 -15.59
C VAL A 48 3.68 2.41 -14.18
N VAL A 49 3.60 3.55 -13.48
CA VAL A 49 3.78 3.64 -12.03
C VAL A 49 2.40 3.86 -11.42
N ILE A 50 2.00 2.98 -10.51
CA ILE A 50 0.73 3.11 -9.77
C ILE A 50 1.09 3.55 -8.36
N GLU A 51 0.62 4.74 -7.98
CA GLU A 51 0.76 5.30 -6.64
C GLU A 51 -0.62 5.72 -6.10
N GLY A 52 -0.79 5.69 -4.79
CA GLY A 52 -2.02 6.14 -4.14
C GLY A 52 -2.30 5.43 -2.83
N ASP A 53 -3.43 5.80 -2.24
CA ASP A 53 -3.95 5.17 -1.04
C ASP A 53 -4.49 3.77 -1.37
N TYR A 54 -4.54 2.90 -0.35
CA TYR A 54 -5.19 1.59 -0.42
C TYR A 54 -4.52 0.54 -1.34
N LEU A 55 -3.28 0.78 -1.76
CA LEU A 55 -2.47 -0.23 -2.45
C LEU A 55 -1.90 -1.22 -1.42
N LEU A 56 -2.53 -2.40 -1.32
CA LEU A 56 -2.10 -3.43 -0.38
C LEU A 56 -0.77 -4.09 -0.80
N PRO A 57 0.20 -4.28 0.12
CA PRO A 57 1.45 -4.98 -0.20
C PRO A 57 1.23 -6.40 -0.73
N ALA A 58 0.22 -7.10 -0.24
CA ALA A 58 -0.16 -8.43 -0.72
C ALA A 58 -0.51 -8.45 -2.22
N LEU A 59 -1.11 -7.38 -2.75
CA LEU A 59 -1.43 -7.24 -4.17
C LEU A 59 -0.14 -7.26 -5.01
N ALA A 60 0.87 -6.48 -4.61
CA ALA A 60 2.15 -6.38 -5.31
C ALA A 60 3.10 -7.58 -5.10
N ALA A 61 2.67 -8.58 -4.34
CA ALA A 61 3.39 -9.83 -4.11
C ALA A 61 2.79 -11.02 -4.89
N GLN A 62 1.73 -10.80 -5.67
CA GLN A 62 1.08 -11.84 -6.46
C GLN A 62 1.94 -12.28 -7.65
N ASP A 63 1.81 -13.55 -8.04
CA ASP A 63 2.44 -14.09 -9.24
C ASP A 63 1.63 -13.82 -10.52
N PHE A 64 0.34 -13.48 -10.37
CA PHE A 64 -0.60 -13.25 -11.48
C PHE A 64 -1.52 -12.06 -11.21
N PHE A 65 -1.91 -11.37 -12.28
CA PHE A 65 -2.93 -10.32 -12.28
C PHE A 65 -3.87 -10.51 -13.47
N ALA A 66 -5.18 -10.66 -13.23
CA ALA A 66 -6.17 -10.96 -14.26
C ALA A 66 -5.74 -12.06 -15.26
N GLY A 67 -5.06 -13.11 -14.76
CA GLY A 67 -4.54 -14.22 -15.56
C GLY A 67 -3.18 -13.99 -16.24
N GLN A 68 -2.60 -12.79 -16.15
CA GLN A 68 -1.29 -12.46 -16.69
C GLN A 68 -0.18 -12.80 -15.68
N GLU A 69 0.83 -13.57 -16.09
CA GLU A 69 1.99 -13.86 -15.24
C GLU A 69 2.88 -12.62 -15.07
N VAL A 70 3.26 -12.34 -13.82
CA VAL A 70 4.11 -11.20 -13.46
C VAL A 70 5.55 -11.37 -13.95
N GLY A 71 6.14 -12.53 -13.68
CA GLY A 71 7.58 -12.74 -13.87
C GLY A 71 8.42 -11.74 -13.06
N HIS A 72 9.07 -10.80 -13.75
CA HIS A 72 9.88 -9.71 -13.17
C HIS A 72 9.34 -8.31 -13.55
N ARG A 73 8.11 -8.24 -14.08
CA ARG A 73 7.53 -7.03 -14.67
C ARG A 73 6.82 -6.14 -13.66
N VAL A 74 6.40 -6.68 -12.51
CA VAL A 74 5.83 -5.90 -11.41
C VAL A 74 6.87 -5.76 -10.29
N ARG A 75 7.10 -4.53 -9.87
CA ARG A 75 7.98 -4.20 -8.75
C ARG A 75 7.23 -3.24 -7.84
N ALA A 76 7.50 -3.33 -6.54
CA ALA A 76 6.92 -2.43 -5.57
C ALA A 76 7.91 -2.14 -4.45
N VAL A 77 7.70 -0.97 -3.87
CA VAL A 77 8.41 -0.39 -2.74
C VAL A 77 7.37 0.35 -1.91
N PHE A 78 7.51 0.34 -0.58
CA PHE A 78 6.66 1.12 0.31
C PHE A 78 7.47 2.28 0.89
N LEU A 79 6.94 3.50 0.79
CA LEU A 79 7.54 4.69 1.39
C LEU A 79 6.87 4.96 2.74
N HIS A 80 7.63 4.93 3.81
CA HIS A 80 7.13 5.00 5.17
C HIS A 80 7.54 6.30 5.88
N GLU A 81 6.56 7.00 6.44
CA GLU A 81 6.71 8.13 7.36
C GLU A 81 6.01 7.76 8.68
N PRO A 82 6.74 7.28 9.69
CA PRO A 82 6.15 6.84 10.95
C PRO A 82 5.83 7.99 11.91
N ASP A 83 6.32 9.21 11.64
CA ASP A 83 6.19 10.33 12.56
C ASP A 83 4.87 11.11 12.37
N PRO A 84 3.89 10.99 13.29
CA PRO A 84 2.62 11.71 13.20
C PRO A 84 2.78 13.23 13.33
N ASP A 85 3.81 13.75 14.02
CA ASP A 85 4.01 15.19 14.11
C ASP A 85 4.51 15.74 12.78
N GLN A 86 5.39 14.99 12.11
CA GLN A 86 5.82 15.32 10.77
C GLN A 86 4.68 15.25 9.74
N LEU A 87 3.79 14.26 9.84
CA LEU A 87 2.58 14.17 9.03
C LEU A 87 1.62 15.33 9.30
N ALA A 88 1.38 15.68 10.56
CA ALA A 88 0.56 16.84 10.94
C ALA A 88 1.13 18.16 10.39
N ALA A 89 2.46 18.35 10.46
CA ALA A 89 3.12 19.51 9.86
C ALA A 89 2.95 19.55 8.33
N ASN A 90 3.02 18.38 7.67
CA ASN A 90 2.76 18.29 6.23
C ASN A 90 1.31 18.67 5.88
N TYR A 91 0.33 18.21 6.67
CA TYR A 91 -1.08 18.56 6.50
C TYR A 91 -1.33 20.05 6.73
N LEU A 92 -0.82 20.62 7.82
CA LEU A 92 -0.98 22.05 8.12
C LEU A 92 -0.41 22.94 7.01
N ARG A 93 0.72 22.56 6.41
CA ARG A 93 1.31 23.31 5.30
C ARG A 93 0.48 23.23 4.03
N ARG A 94 -0.16 22.09 3.75
CA ARG A 94 -0.99 21.86 2.55
C ARG A 94 -2.38 22.45 2.67
N GLU A 95 -2.97 22.35 3.86
CA GLU A 95 -4.38 22.63 4.17
C GLU A 95 -4.46 23.50 5.44
N PRO A 96 -3.86 24.71 5.44
CA PRO A 96 -3.77 25.54 6.65
C PRO A 96 -5.14 25.92 7.23
N GLU A 97 -6.16 26.06 6.38
CA GLU A 97 -7.53 26.37 6.77
C GLU A 97 -8.22 25.24 7.57
N ARG A 98 -7.70 24.02 7.51
CA ARG A 98 -8.20 22.86 8.27
C ARG A 98 -7.50 22.66 9.62
N GLY A 99 -6.53 23.52 9.96
CA GLY A 99 -5.77 23.43 11.21
C GLY A 99 -4.82 22.23 11.27
N GLN A 100 -4.41 21.83 12.47
CA GLN A 100 -3.30 20.89 12.66
C GLN A 100 -3.61 19.42 12.32
N GLN A 101 -4.88 19.03 12.16
CA GLN A 101 -5.30 17.67 11.75
C GLN A 101 -4.59 16.49 12.48
N ARG A 102 -4.30 16.63 13.78
CA ARG A 102 -3.47 15.66 14.55
C ARG A 102 -4.03 14.23 14.55
N THR A 103 -5.34 14.05 14.74
CA THR A 103 -5.96 12.73 14.72
C THR A 103 -5.79 12.04 13.37
N ARG A 104 -5.95 12.78 12.26
CA ARG A 104 -5.70 12.26 10.90
C ARG A 104 -4.24 11.81 10.76
N ALA A 105 -3.30 12.58 11.29
CA ALA A 105 -1.87 12.23 11.25
C ALA A 105 -1.56 10.96 12.05
N GLN A 106 -2.18 10.77 13.21
CA GLN A 106 -2.07 9.54 14.00
C GLN A 106 -2.65 8.32 13.27
N ILE A 107 -3.80 8.48 12.62
CA ILE A 107 -4.41 7.42 11.79
C ILE A 107 -3.45 7.06 10.64
N SER A 108 -2.93 8.05 9.92
CA SER A 108 -2.00 7.84 8.81
C SER A 108 -0.70 7.15 9.25
N ALA A 109 -0.11 7.55 10.37
CA ALA A 109 1.09 6.90 10.92
C ALA A 109 0.80 5.43 11.26
N ARG A 110 -0.30 5.16 11.97
CA ARG A 110 -0.67 3.79 12.38
C ARG A 110 -1.00 2.87 11.19
N TYR A 111 -1.71 3.38 10.19
CA TYR A 111 -1.97 2.64 8.96
C TYR A 111 -0.67 2.42 8.16
N GLY A 112 0.21 3.42 8.14
CA GLY A 112 1.54 3.33 7.56
C GLY A 112 2.40 2.24 8.21
N ASP A 113 2.42 2.16 9.54
CA ASP A 113 3.13 1.10 10.29
C ASP A 113 2.60 -0.29 9.92
N TRP A 114 1.28 -0.43 9.80
CA TRP A 114 0.65 -1.68 9.40
C TRP A 114 1.04 -2.08 7.97
N LEU A 115 1.01 -1.13 7.03
CA LEU A 115 1.45 -1.35 5.64
C LEU A 115 2.93 -1.69 5.57
N ALA A 116 3.79 -1.05 6.36
CA ALA A 116 5.21 -1.35 6.44
C ALA A 116 5.45 -2.80 6.90
N GLY A 117 4.81 -3.22 7.99
CA GLY A 117 4.93 -4.60 8.47
C GLY A 117 4.40 -5.63 7.47
N SER A 118 3.29 -5.32 6.77
CA SER A 118 2.76 -6.16 5.69
C SER A 118 3.74 -6.24 4.51
N ALA A 119 4.32 -5.11 4.09
CA ALA A 119 5.32 -5.05 3.03
C ALA A 119 6.54 -5.91 3.34
N GLU A 120 7.09 -5.80 4.55
CA GLU A 120 8.20 -6.63 5.02
C GLU A 120 7.85 -8.12 5.01
N ALA A 121 6.66 -8.49 5.47
CA ALA A 121 6.19 -9.89 5.45
C ALA A 121 6.11 -10.47 4.02
N HIS A 122 5.85 -9.61 3.02
CA HIS A 122 5.81 -9.96 1.60
C HIS A 122 7.14 -9.77 0.87
N GLY A 123 8.23 -9.41 1.56
CA GLY A 123 9.54 -9.17 0.95
C GLY A 123 9.59 -7.92 0.07
N ILE A 124 8.71 -6.96 0.32
CA ILE A 124 8.65 -5.68 -0.37
C ILE A 124 9.55 -4.70 0.40
N PRO A 125 10.51 -4.03 -0.27
CA PRO A 125 11.35 -3.04 0.39
C PRO A 125 10.53 -1.90 1.01
N VAL A 126 10.82 -1.59 2.26
CA VAL A 126 10.30 -0.41 2.96
C VAL A 126 11.41 0.64 3.05
N LEU A 127 11.15 1.83 2.54
CA LEU A 127 12.09 2.95 2.62
C LEU A 127 11.52 4.05 3.49
N ALA A 128 12.39 4.71 4.25
CA ALA A 128 12.03 5.98 4.87
C ALA A 128 11.68 7.01 3.77
N ALA A 129 10.56 7.71 3.94
CA ALA A 129 10.13 8.78 3.04
C ALA A 129 11.15 9.94 3.02
N ARG A 130 11.88 10.14 4.12
CA ARG A 130 12.86 11.22 4.29
C ARG A 130 14.31 10.72 4.31
N PRO A 131 15.27 11.57 3.95
CA PRO A 131 15.10 12.93 3.40
C PRO A 131 14.58 12.90 1.95
N TRP A 132 13.81 13.91 1.55
CA TRP A 132 13.22 13.97 0.19
C TRP A 132 14.27 14.18 -0.89
N ALA A 133 15.34 14.93 -0.61
CA ALA A 133 16.37 15.25 -1.57
C ALA A 133 17.01 14.02 -2.23
N THR A 134 17.09 12.89 -1.51
CA THR A 134 17.66 11.63 -2.02
C THR A 134 16.62 10.52 -2.16
N ALA A 135 15.31 10.84 -2.08
CA ALA A 135 14.26 9.82 -2.09
C ALA A 135 14.23 9.02 -3.40
N LEU A 136 14.39 9.68 -4.55
CA LEU A 136 14.42 9.01 -5.85
C LEU A 136 15.66 8.11 -6.00
N GLU A 137 16.84 8.58 -5.59
CA GLU A 137 18.07 7.78 -5.64
C GLU A 137 17.95 6.52 -4.77
N ARG A 138 17.42 6.65 -3.54
CA ARG A 138 17.16 5.51 -2.67
C ARG A 138 16.13 4.55 -3.27
N LEU A 139 15.07 5.08 -3.90
CA LEU A 139 14.04 4.28 -4.54
C LEU A 139 14.59 3.48 -5.72
N SER A 140 15.31 4.12 -6.64
CA SER A 140 15.92 3.44 -7.78
C SER A 140 16.86 2.32 -7.31
N ALA A 141 17.70 2.60 -6.31
CA ALA A 141 18.62 1.60 -5.77
C ALA A 141 17.94 0.31 -5.28
N VAL A 142 16.73 0.37 -4.71
CA VAL A 142 16.03 -0.86 -4.26
C VAL A 142 15.12 -1.46 -5.33
N VAL A 143 14.50 -0.67 -6.20
CA VAL A 143 13.58 -1.18 -7.23
C VAL A 143 14.35 -1.87 -8.38
N ASP A 144 15.60 -1.49 -8.59
CA ASP A 144 16.46 -2.11 -9.61
C ASP A 144 17.11 -3.43 -9.15
N HIS A 145 16.98 -3.80 -7.87
CA HIS A 145 17.43 -5.10 -7.38
C HIS A 145 16.37 -6.19 -7.59
N PRO A 146 16.73 -7.37 -8.16
CA PRO A 146 15.81 -8.49 -8.31
C PRO A 146 15.31 -8.97 -6.94
N ARG A 147 14.00 -9.21 -6.81
CA ARG A 147 13.48 -9.93 -5.63
C ARG A 147 13.97 -11.38 -5.66
N GLU A 148 14.56 -11.84 -4.57
CA GLU A 148 14.79 -13.28 -4.37
C GLU A 148 13.42 -13.97 -4.26
N ARG A 149 13.09 -14.88 -5.20
CA ARG A 149 11.86 -15.66 -5.13
C ARG A 149 11.88 -16.51 -3.86
N ARG A 150 10.84 -16.44 -3.02
CA ARG A 150 10.54 -17.53 -2.09
C ARG A 150 10.11 -18.74 -2.91
N LEU A 151 10.90 -19.80 -2.88
CA LEU A 151 10.50 -21.10 -3.42
C LEU A 151 9.26 -21.58 -2.65
N SER A 152 8.12 -21.69 -3.35
CA SER A 152 6.93 -22.34 -2.81
C SER A 152 7.23 -23.83 -2.62
N THR A 153 7.33 -24.27 -1.38
CA THR A 153 7.46 -25.69 -1.04
C THR A 153 6.11 -26.38 -1.21
N SER A 154 5.65 -26.56 -2.46
CA SER A 154 4.57 -27.50 -2.77
C SER A 154 5.08 -28.92 -2.51
N LYS A 155 4.79 -29.45 -1.31
CA LYS A 155 4.92 -30.89 -1.04
C LYS A 155 3.92 -31.64 -1.92
N ASN A 156 4.41 -32.17 -3.04
CA ASN A 156 3.80 -33.29 -3.74
C ASN A 156 3.65 -34.47 -2.77
N ILE A 157 2.43 -34.76 -2.33
CA ILE A 157 2.08 -36.08 -1.80
C ILE A 157 1.46 -36.87 -2.96
N LEU A 158 2.32 -37.46 -3.78
CA LEU A 158 1.95 -38.65 -4.55
C LEU A 158 2.01 -39.82 -3.58
N LYS A 159 0.86 -40.37 -3.21
CA LYS A 159 0.76 -41.76 -2.75
C LYS A 159 -0.06 -42.53 -3.78
N SER A 160 0.65 -43.28 -4.61
CA SER A 160 0.13 -44.50 -5.24
C SER A 160 0.64 -45.67 -4.41
N VAL A 161 -0.27 -46.42 -3.77
CA VAL A 161 -0.44 -47.88 -3.82
C VAL A 161 -1.89 -48.15 -3.45
#